data_AF-A0A103QXI7-F1
#
_entry.id   AF-A0A103QXI7-F1
#
_cell.length_a   1.000
_cell.length_b   1.000
_cell.length_c   1.000
_cell.angle_alpha   90.00
_cell.angle_beta   90.00
_cell.angle_gamma   90.00
#
_symmetry.space_group_name_H-M   'P 1'
#
loop_
_entity.id
_entity.type
_entity.pdbx_description
1 polymer ?
#
loop_
_entity_poly.entity_id
_entity_poly.type
_entity_poly.pdbx_seq_one_letter_code
_entity_poly.pdbx_strand_id
1 'polypeptide(L)'
;MHASAGCYRKSGGPRLSASAPVSTQFRIWADKIVPEAIKELNANLSDDDTGAVVKTHWRLLWEDKRYADGVIPDESQYFLEPPSAPQPNRETVAPVRTGDICPVSGEWQTDEYGGKTLRVEAGAAMPDMLVKDNLGELKVHWVTWHLVKRS
;
A
#
# COMPACT_ATOMS: atom_id res chain seq x y z
N MET A 1 -13.51 -40.08 -9.23
CA MET A 1 -12.91 -39.36 -10.37
C MET A 1 -12.30 -38.07 -9.83
N HIS A 2 -10.96 -38.04 -9.76
CA HIS A 2 -10.17 -36.92 -9.26
C HIS A 2 -9.88 -35.97 -10.41
N ALA A 3 -10.03 -34.65 -10.20
CA ALA A 3 -9.45 -33.63 -11.06
C ALA A 3 -8.86 -32.53 -10.19
N SER A 4 -7.56 -32.34 -10.37
CA SER A 4 -6.63 -31.55 -9.57
C SER A 4 -6.78 -30.05 -9.81
N ALA A 5 -6.80 -29.25 -8.74
CA ALA A 5 -6.62 -27.81 -8.82
C ALA A 5 -5.15 -27.50 -9.16
N GLY A 6 -4.92 -26.92 -10.34
CA GLY A 6 -3.60 -26.49 -10.79
C GLY A 6 -3.11 -25.30 -9.97
N CYS A 7 -2.11 -25.54 -9.13
CA CYS A 7 -1.38 -24.52 -8.40
C CYS A 7 -0.48 -23.76 -9.38
N TYR A 8 -0.82 -22.51 -9.72
CA TYR A 8 0.06 -21.67 -10.56
C TYR A 8 1.20 -21.12 -9.70
N ARG A 9 2.25 -21.92 -9.54
CA ARG A 9 3.52 -21.52 -8.94
C ARG A 9 4.29 -20.67 -9.97
N LYS A 10 4.19 -19.33 -9.90
CA LYS A 10 5.11 -18.45 -10.63
C LYS A 10 6.50 -18.58 -9.99
N SER A 11 7.34 -19.38 -10.63
CA SER A 11 8.76 -19.55 -10.32
C SER A 11 9.55 -18.30 -10.70
N GLY A 12 10.37 -17.79 -9.78
CA GLY A 12 11.62 -17.13 -10.16
C GLY A 12 11.82 -15.64 -9.86
N GLY A 13 11.06 -15.01 -8.96
CA GLY A 13 11.41 -13.67 -8.45
C GLY A 13 12.54 -13.72 -7.41
N PRO A 14 13.47 -12.75 -7.35
CA PRO A 14 14.53 -12.73 -6.34
C PRO A 14 13.92 -12.69 -4.95
N ARG A 15 14.24 -13.70 -4.13
CA ARG A 15 13.79 -13.80 -2.74
C ARG A 15 14.53 -12.76 -1.91
N LEU A 16 13.86 -11.66 -1.59
CA LEU A 16 14.37 -10.69 -0.62
C LEU A 16 14.43 -11.36 0.75
N SER A 17 15.63 -11.42 1.35
CA SER A 17 15.78 -11.86 2.74
C SER A 17 15.26 -10.75 3.64
N ALA A 18 14.26 -11.05 4.47
CA ALA A 18 13.67 -10.10 5.43
C ALA A 18 14.64 -9.65 6.54
N SER A 19 15.87 -10.17 6.56
CA SER A 19 16.94 -9.80 7.52
C SER A 19 17.96 -8.81 6.97
N ALA A 20 17.84 -8.34 5.73
CA ALA A 20 18.78 -7.39 5.16
C ALA A 20 18.54 -5.97 5.71
N PRO A 21 19.59 -5.18 5.95
CA PRO A 21 19.42 -3.79 6.36
C PRO A 21 18.66 -2.99 5.31
N VAL A 22 17.86 -2.01 5.73
CA VAL A 22 16.95 -1.21 4.89
C VAL A 22 17.66 -0.62 3.66
N SER A 23 18.93 -0.21 3.81
CA SER A 23 19.78 0.26 2.71
C SER A 23 19.99 -0.78 1.61
N THR A 24 20.18 -2.06 1.96
CA THR A 24 20.31 -3.15 1.00
C THR A 24 18.99 -3.46 0.34
N GLN A 25 17.87 -3.38 1.06
CA GLN A 25 16.54 -3.60 0.50
C GLN A 25 16.16 -2.48 -0.49
N PHE A 26 16.53 -1.23 -0.20
CA PHE A 26 16.34 -0.09 -1.10
C PHE A 26 17.14 -0.22 -2.40
N ARG A 27 18.42 -0.62 -2.31
CA ARG A 27 19.26 -0.85 -3.50
C ARG A 27 18.71 -1.98 -4.38
N ILE A 28 18.26 -3.08 -3.78
CA ILE A 28 17.65 -4.17 -4.57
C ILE A 28 16.35 -3.72 -5.24
N TRP A 29 15.54 -2.91 -4.56
CA TRP A 29 14.33 -2.34 -5.14
C TRP A 29 14.64 -1.41 -6.32
N ALA A 30 15.61 -0.49 -6.16
CA ALA A 30 16.02 0.44 -7.21
C ALA A 30 16.70 -0.25 -8.42
N ASP A 31 17.57 -1.24 -8.18
CA ASP A 31 18.38 -1.83 -9.26
C ASP A 31 17.65 -2.94 -10.03
N LYS A 32 16.67 -3.62 -9.41
CA LYS A 32 16.03 -4.80 -9.99
C LYS A 32 14.53 -4.67 -10.19
N ILE A 33 13.83 -3.99 -9.28
CA ILE A 33 12.36 -3.90 -9.34
C ILE A 33 11.92 -2.70 -10.17
N VAL A 34 12.53 -1.53 -9.97
CA VAL A 34 12.18 -0.31 -10.73
C VAL A 34 12.35 -0.48 -12.26
N PRO A 35 13.44 -1.08 -12.77
CA PRO A 35 13.61 -1.25 -14.22
C PRO A 35 12.60 -2.25 -14.83
N GLU A 36 12.22 -3.29 -14.10
CA GLU A 36 11.21 -4.26 -14.57
C GLU A 36 9.80 -3.66 -14.52
N ALA A 37 9.48 -2.91 -13.46
CA ALA A 37 8.20 -2.19 -13.39
C ALA A 37 8.07 -1.14 -14.51
N ILE A 38 9.15 -0.44 -14.87
CA ILE A 38 9.16 0.49 -16.01
C ILE A 38 8.93 -0.25 -17.34
N LYS A 39 9.49 -1.46 -17.50
CA LYS A 39 9.22 -2.28 -18.70
C LYS A 39 7.76 -2.71 -18.80
N GLU A 40 7.14 -3.10 -17.68
CA GLU A 40 5.71 -3.50 -17.66
C GLU A 40 4.76 -2.31 -17.88
N LEU A 41 5.09 -1.12 -17.38
CA LEU A 41 4.32 0.10 -17.64
C LEU A 41 4.33 0.47 -19.13
N ASN A 42 5.46 0.33 -19.81
CA ASN A 42 5.57 0.62 -21.25
C ASN A 42 4.78 -0.38 -22.13
N ALA A 43 4.42 -1.56 -21.62
CA ALA A 43 3.69 -2.56 -22.38
C ALA A 43 2.16 -2.32 -22.40
N ASN A 44 1.61 -1.49 -21.50
CA ASN A 44 0.16 -1.36 -21.28
C ASN A 44 -0.44 0.00 -21.66
N LEU A 45 0.34 0.94 -22.22
CA LEU A 45 -0.19 2.20 -22.72
C LEU A 45 -0.68 2.02 -24.17
N SER A 46 -1.82 1.36 -24.34
CA SER A 46 -2.59 1.39 -25.58
C SER A 46 -3.53 2.59 -25.52
N ASP A 47 -3.33 3.55 -26.42
CA ASP A 47 -4.22 4.70 -26.60
C ASP A 47 -5.48 4.21 -27.33
N ASP A 48 -6.65 4.34 -26.72
CA ASP A 48 -7.90 3.68 -27.15
C ASP A 48 -8.66 4.43 -28.26
N ASP A 49 -8.08 5.48 -28.87
CA ASP A 49 -8.77 6.20 -29.97
C ASP A 49 -7.94 6.30 -31.27
N THR A 50 -6.73 5.77 -31.27
CA THR A 50 -5.95 5.53 -32.48
C THR A 50 -5.00 4.41 -32.12
N GLY A 51 -5.11 3.23 -32.73
CA GLY A 51 -4.29 2.02 -32.43
C GLY A 51 -2.77 2.16 -32.66
N ALA A 52 -2.23 3.36 -32.55
CA ALA A 52 -0.83 3.68 -32.48
C ALA A 52 -0.33 3.54 -31.04
N VAL A 53 0.59 2.62 -30.83
CA VAL A 53 1.38 2.53 -29.60
C VAL A 53 2.16 3.85 -29.45
N VAL A 54 1.71 4.73 -28.54
CA VAL A 54 2.46 5.93 -28.20
C VAL A 54 3.69 5.47 -27.43
N LYS A 55 4.86 5.53 -28.08
CA LYS A 55 6.14 5.23 -27.43
C LYS A 55 6.39 6.24 -26.32
N THR A 56 6.01 5.87 -25.10
CA THR A 56 6.27 6.66 -23.90
C THR A 56 7.73 6.49 -23.52
N HIS A 57 8.46 7.61 -23.48
CA HIS A 57 9.86 7.63 -23.08
C HIS A 57 9.99 8.41 -21.78
N TRP A 58 10.36 7.70 -20.71
CA TRP A 58 10.73 8.32 -19.45
C TRP A 58 12.15 8.84 -19.55
N ARG A 59 12.33 10.14 -19.33
CA ARG A 59 13.65 10.78 -19.28
C ARG A 59 13.92 11.19 -17.84
N LEU A 60 15.10 10.84 -17.32
CA LEU A 60 15.56 11.33 -16.03
C LEU A 60 15.76 12.84 -16.12
N LEU A 61 14.89 13.61 -15.45
CA LEU A 61 14.99 15.07 -15.44
C LEU A 61 15.96 15.57 -14.37
N TRP A 62 16.09 14.84 -13.27
CA TRP A 62 17.01 15.19 -12.19
C TRP A 62 17.45 13.94 -11.43
N GLU A 63 18.69 13.98 -10.93
CA GLU A 63 19.28 12.95 -10.09
C GLU A 63 19.54 13.55 -8.70
N ASP A 64 18.93 13.00 -7.65
CA ASP A 64 19.19 13.42 -6.27
C ASP A 64 20.45 12.74 -5.74
N LYS A 65 21.52 13.51 -5.54
CA LYS A 65 22.80 13.01 -5.00
C LYS A 65 22.98 13.28 -3.52
N ARG A 66 22.00 13.87 -2.83
CA ARG A 66 22.11 14.25 -1.41
C ARG A 66 22.38 13.06 -0.48
N TYR A 67 21.99 11.86 -0.92
CA TYR A 67 22.14 10.61 -0.16
C TYR A 67 23.28 9.71 -0.67
N ALA A 68 24.16 10.23 -1.55
CA ALA A 68 25.19 9.41 -2.20
C ALA A 68 26.25 8.89 -1.21
N ASP A 69 26.43 9.57 -0.09
CA ASP A 69 27.31 9.19 1.03
C ASP A 69 26.62 8.27 2.05
N GLY A 70 25.32 7.99 1.87
CA GLY A 70 24.52 7.19 2.78
C GLY A 70 24.05 7.93 4.03
N VAL A 71 24.28 9.25 4.13
CA VAL A 71 23.82 10.07 5.24
C VAL A 71 22.46 10.66 4.90
N ILE A 72 21.46 10.42 5.75
CA ILE A 72 20.14 11.04 5.64
C ILE A 72 20.16 12.28 6.54
N PRO A 73 20.04 13.51 6.00
CA PRO A 73 19.92 14.71 6.82
C PRO A 73 18.69 14.66 7.70
N ASP A 74 18.70 15.40 8.80
CA ASP A 74 17.50 15.53 9.62
C ASP A 74 16.43 16.33 8.86
N GLU A 75 15.44 15.61 8.34
CA GLU A 75 14.29 16.14 7.60
C GLU A 75 13.06 16.30 8.52
N SER A 76 13.23 16.21 9.85
CA SER A 76 12.16 16.35 10.86
C SER A 76 11.31 17.61 10.69
N GLN A 77 11.90 18.71 10.20
CA GLN A 77 11.21 19.97 9.92
C GLN A 77 10.09 19.88 8.88
N TYR A 78 10.10 18.85 8.02
CA TYR A 78 9.04 18.62 7.03
C TYR A 78 7.88 17.78 7.57
N PHE A 79 8.03 17.20 8.76
CA PHE A 79 6.96 16.46 9.40
C PHE A 79 6.09 17.45 10.18
N LEU A 80 4.86 17.63 9.72
CA LEU A 80 3.85 18.31 10.52
C LEU A 80 3.59 17.47 11.77
N GLU A 81 3.72 18.05 12.96
CA GLU A 81 3.29 17.39 14.19
C GLU A 81 1.84 16.93 14.01
N PRO A 82 1.53 15.64 14.25
CA PRO A 82 0.15 15.20 14.19
C PRO A 82 -0.65 16.03 15.18
N PRO A 83 -1.83 16.55 14.80
CA PRO A 83 -2.67 17.28 15.73
C PRO A 83 -2.84 16.42 16.97
N SER A 84 -2.53 16.98 18.14
CA SER A 84 -2.68 16.33 19.44
C SER A 84 -4.16 16.04 19.65
N ALA A 85 -4.65 14.94 19.07
CA ALA A 85 -5.99 14.45 19.30
C ALA A 85 -6.04 14.05 20.78
N PRO A 86 -7.01 14.56 21.56
CA PRO A 86 -7.18 14.12 22.93
C PRO A 86 -7.42 12.61 22.88
N GLN A 87 -6.52 11.81 23.45
CA GLN A 87 -6.75 10.37 23.57
C GLN A 87 -7.90 10.17 24.55
N PRO A 88 -9.09 9.73 24.10
CA PRO A 88 -10.03 9.19 25.06
C PRO A 88 -9.44 7.86 25.51
N ASN A 89 -9.46 7.63 26.82
CA ASN A 89 -9.37 6.32 27.46
C ASN A 89 -10.14 5.25 26.64
N ARG A 90 -9.45 4.63 25.68
CA ARG A 90 -9.91 3.49 24.89
C ARG A 90 -8.86 2.42 25.12
N GLU A 91 -9.30 1.27 25.62
CA GLU A 91 -8.49 0.05 25.67
C GLU A 91 -7.74 -0.09 24.34
N THR A 92 -6.43 0.17 24.38
CA THR A 92 -5.71 0.66 23.20
C THR A 92 -5.31 -0.51 22.32
N VAL A 93 -6.28 -1.01 21.55
CA VAL A 93 -5.98 -1.86 20.40
C VAL A 93 -5.36 -0.96 19.36
N ALA A 94 -4.17 -1.35 18.90
CA ALA A 94 -3.46 -0.60 17.87
C ALA A 94 -4.35 -0.45 16.62
N PRO A 95 -4.30 0.71 15.94
CA PRO A 95 -4.96 0.87 14.65
C PRO A 95 -4.47 -0.18 13.65
N VAL A 96 -5.37 -0.62 12.78
CA VAL A 96 -5.14 -1.71 11.82
C VAL A 96 -5.39 -1.20 10.41
N ARG A 97 -4.54 -1.55 9.44
CA ARG A 97 -4.74 -1.13 8.04
C ARG A 97 -5.68 -2.07 7.30
N THR A 98 -6.28 -1.59 6.21
CA THR A 98 -6.95 -2.44 5.24
C THR A 98 -6.06 -3.64 4.84
N GLY A 99 -6.64 -4.84 4.82
CA GLY A 99 -5.96 -6.10 4.50
C GLY A 99 -5.21 -6.78 5.66
N ASP A 100 -4.88 -6.05 6.74
CA ASP A 100 -4.25 -6.65 7.92
C ASP A 100 -5.23 -7.57 8.67
N ILE A 101 -4.70 -8.51 9.45
CA ILE A 101 -5.53 -9.40 10.26
C ILE A 101 -6.10 -8.63 11.46
N CYS A 102 -7.42 -8.70 11.61
CA CYS A 102 -8.16 -8.11 12.71
C CYS A 102 -7.74 -8.78 14.04
N PRO A 103 -7.20 -8.01 15.01
CA PRO A 103 -6.70 -8.58 16.26
C PRO A 103 -7.81 -8.95 17.23
N VAL A 104 -8.95 -8.25 17.19
CA VAL A 104 -10.08 -8.46 18.10
C VAL A 104 -11.42 -8.29 17.39
N SER A 105 -12.38 -9.13 17.73
CA SER A 105 -13.75 -8.99 17.23
C SER A 105 -14.38 -7.72 17.79
N GLY A 106 -15.05 -6.96 16.92
CA GLY A 106 -15.70 -5.74 17.34
C GLY A 106 -16.14 -4.84 16.20
N GLU A 107 -16.60 -3.66 16.59
CA GLU A 107 -16.95 -2.56 15.75
C GLU A 107 -15.72 -1.68 15.50
N TRP A 108 -15.33 -1.56 14.24
CA TRP A 108 -14.18 -0.83 13.76
C TRP A 108 -14.65 0.34 12.89
N GLN A 109 -14.05 1.49 13.08
CA GLN A 109 -14.37 2.73 12.37
C GLN A 109 -13.11 3.33 11.75
N THR A 110 -13.27 3.98 10.61
CA THR A 110 -12.28 4.91 10.08
C THR A 110 -12.86 6.32 10.09
N ASP A 111 -12.01 7.33 10.24
CA ASP A 111 -12.38 8.74 10.16
C ASP A 111 -12.20 9.29 8.73
N GLU A 112 -11.66 8.48 7.83
CA GLU A 112 -11.41 8.84 6.43
C GLU A 112 -12.70 8.71 5.59
N TYR A 113 -12.78 9.45 4.49
CA TYR A 113 -13.84 9.35 3.47
C TYR A 113 -15.29 9.40 3.99
N GLY A 114 -15.55 10.24 5.00
CA GLY A 114 -16.89 10.48 5.55
C GLY A 114 -17.26 9.56 6.72
N GLY A 115 -16.32 8.73 7.17
CA GLY A 115 -16.48 7.93 8.37
C GLY A 115 -17.34 6.69 8.14
N LYS A 116 -16.73 5.51 8.12
CA LYS A 116 -17.47 4.25 8.00
C LYS A 116 -17.18 3.39 9.22
N THR A 117 -18.24 2.78 9.72
CA THR A 117 -18.17 1.83 10.83
C THR A 117 -18.68 0.48 10.37
N LEU A 118 -17.99 -0.58 10.78
CA LEU A 118 -18.31 -1.95 10.41
C LEU A 118 -17.87 -2.92 11.51
N ARG A 119 -18.45 -4.12 11.50
CA ARG A 119 -18.11 -5.17 12.46
C ARG A 119 -17.20 -6.19 11.79
N VAL A 120 -16.09 -6.51 12.44
CA VAL A 120 -15.09 -7.47 11.97
C VAL A 120 -14.82 -8.47 13.08
N GLU A 121 -14.66 -9.73 12.69
CA GLU A 121 -14.27 -10.79 13.61
C GLU A 121 -12.75 -10.91 13.72
N ALA A 122 -12.25 -11.29 14.89
CA ALA A 122 -10.83 -11.57 15.11
C ALA A 122 -10.35 -12.65 14.13
N GLY A 123 -9.16 -12.45 13.56
CA GLY A 123 -8.57 -13.35 12.58
C GLY A 123 -9.04 -13.14 11.14
N ALA A 124 -10.10 -12.37 10.90
CA ALA A 124 -10.50 -11.97 9.55
C ALA A 124 -9.60 -10.83 9.03
N ALA A 125 -9.45 -10.72 7.71
CA ALA A 125 -8.76 -9.58 7.12
C ALA A 125 -9.62 -8.31 7.23
N MET A 126 -9.00 -7.18 7.55
CA MET A 126 -9.68 -5.89 7.59
C MET A 126 -10.18 -5.49 6.20
N PRO A 127 -11.44 -5.09 6.07
CA PRO A 127 -12.07 -4.88 4.77
C PRO A 127 -11.58 -3.62 4.04
N ASP A 128 -11.74 -3.65 2.73
CA ASP A 128 -11.49 -2.52 1.83
C ASP A 128 -12.53 -1.40 2.04
N MET A 129 -12.07 -0.16 2.01
CA MET A 129 -12.98 0.97 1.93
C MET A 129 -13.35 1.23 0.47
N LEU A 130 -14.62 1.03 0.12
CA LEU A 130 -15.14 1.37 -1.20
C LEU A 130 -15.85 2.73 -1.12
N VAL A 131 -15.31 3.73 -1.83
CA VAL A 131 -15.86 5.09 -1.92
C VAL A 131 -16.37 5.30 -3.34
N LYS A 132 -17.58 5.86 -3.48
CA LYS A 132 -18.10 6.26 -4.79
C LYS A 132 -17.44 7.55 -5.23
N ASP A 133 -16.91 7.58 -6.45
CA ASP A 133 -16.42 8.81 -7.05
C ASP A 133 -17.56 9.61 -7.73
N ASN A 134 -17.19 10.73 -8.37
CA ASN A 134 -18.13 11.63 -9.03
C ASN A 134 -18.86 11.00 -10.24
N LEU A 135 -18.32 9.89 -10.78
CA LEU A 135 -18.92 9.12 -11.87
C LEU A 135 -19.78 7.96 -11.34
N GLY A 136 -19.84 7.78 -10.01
CA GLY A 136 -20.60 6.73 -9.33
C GLY A 136 -19.86 5.39 -9.23
N GLU A 137 -18.59 5.34 -9.64
CA GLU A 137 -17.79 4.13 -9.63
C GLU A 137 -17.21 3.89 -8.22
N LEU A 138 -17.19 2.63 -7.76
CA LEU A 138 -16.67 2.27 -6.44
C LEU A 138 -15.15 2.06 -6.53
N LYS A 139 -14.38 2.91 -5.84
CA LYS A 139 -12.92 2.82 -5.75
C LYS A 139 -12.49 2.31 -4.39
N VAL A 140 -11.51 1.40 -4.40
CA VAL A 140 -10.86 0.92 -3.18
C VAL A 140 -9.92 1.99 -2.66
N HIS A 141 -10.06 2.33 -1.39
CA HIS A 141 -9.18 3.20 -0.64
C HIS A 141 -8.53 2.42 0.49
N TRP A 142 -7.23 2.64 0.65
CA TRP A 142 -6.44 2.13 1.76
C TRP A 142 -6.61 3.06 2.94
N VAL A 143 -7.24 2.56 4.01
CA VAL A 143 -7.59 3.36 5.19
C VAL A 143 -7.05 2.71 6.46
N THR A 144 -7.04 3.51 7.53
CA THR A 144 -6.77 3.01 8.87
C THR A 144 -8.08 2.82 9.65
N TRP A 145 -8.18 1.67 10.33
CA TRP A 145 -9.32 1.30 11.16
C TRP A 145 -8.97 1.36 12.65
N HIS A 146 -9.90 1.86 13.44
CA HIS A 146 -9.82 2.02 14.88
C HIS A 146 -10.98 1.31 15.56
N LEU A 147 -10.69 0.52 16.59
CA LEU A 147 -11.72 -0.16 17.35
C LEU A 147 -12.56 0.85 18.14
N VAL A 148 -13.87 0.79 17.93
CA VAL A 148 -14.87 1.58 18.63
C VAL A 148 -15.44 0.82 19.81
N LYS A 149 -15.75 -0.46 19.61
CA LYS A 149 -16.41 -1.32 20.61
C LYS A 149 -16.05 -2.78 20.38
N ARG A 150 -15.70 -3.53 21.44
CA ARG A 150 -15.49 -4.99 21.36
C ARG A 150 -16.81 -5.75 21.34
N SER A 151 -16.82 -6.92 20.70
CA SER A 151 -17.95 -7.87 20.69
C SER A 151 -17.68 -9.12 21.51
#